data_AF-A0A1Q6G0Y8-F1
#
_entry.id   AF-A0A1Q6G0Y8-F1
#
_cell.length_a   1.000
_cell.length_b   1.000
_cell.length_c   1.000
_cell.angle_alpha   90.00
_cell.angle_beta   90.00
_cell.angle_gamma   90.00
#
_symmetry.space_group_name_H-M   'P 1'
#
loop_
_entity.id
_entity.type
_entity.pdbx_description
1 polymer ?
#
loop_
_entity_poly.entity_id
_entity_poly.type
_entity_poly.pdbx_seq_one_letter_code
_entity_poly.pdbx_strand_id
1 'polypeptide(L)'
;MKPIIFILICIGLFTSCASEKSVIQEEDRLVTLSGLNDMQWTYISLSTGEVVGTSPLNSAEDDAHWRLRTDWDMAVCGKYIRTNSGTSGVGQGGIQSVLTPYGELTTLPSEEFKVDVYTNK
;
A
#
# COMPACT_ATOMS: atom_id res chain seq x y z
N MET A 1 -0.48 62.33 42.17
CA MET A 1 -1.10 60.99 42.01
C MET A 1 -1.76 60.90 40.64
N LYS A 2 -1.19 60.10 39.75
CA LYS A 2 -1.76 59.55 38.49
C LYS A 2 -0.79 58.46 38.02
N PRO A 3 -1.24 57.23 37.74
CA PRO A 3 -0.36 56.08 37.60
C PRO A 3 0.38 56.05 36.26
N ILE A 4 1.63 55.64 36.35
CA ILE A 4 2.54 55.28 35.27
C ILE A 4 1.99 54.02 34.60
N ILE A 5 1.75 54.07 33.28
CA ILE A 5 1.42 52.89 32.46
C ILE A 5 2.58 52.69 31.50
N PHE A 6 3.49 51.77 31.85
CA PHE A 6 4.49 51.23 30.93
C PHE A 6 3.83 50.05 30.18
N ILE A 7 3.49 50.27 28.91
CA ILE A 7 3.03 49.20 28.03
C ILE A 7 4.28 48.44 27.56
N LEU A 8 4.55 47.31 28.19
CA LEU A 8 5.61 46.39 27.80
C LEU A 8 5.13 45.60 26.56
N ILE A 9 5.57 46.03 25.37
CA ILE A 9 5.33 45.29 24.12
C ILE A 9 6.29 44.11 24.10
N CYS A 10 5.81 42.93 24.51
CA CYS A 10 6.51 41.67 24.30
C CYS A 10 6.55 41.35 22.81
N ILE A 11 7.72 41.55 22.19
CA ILE A 11 8.03 41.05 20.85
C ILE A 11 8.13 39.52 20.97
N GLY A 12 7.02 38.84 20.70
CA GLY A 12 6.99 37.39 20.53
C GLY A 12 7.77 37.04 19.27
N LEU A 13 9.02 36.62 19.43
CA LEU A 13 9.75 35.91 18.39
C LEU A 13 9.04 34.57 18.19
N PHE A 14 8.19 34.48 17.16
CA PHE A 14 7.72 33.19 16.66
C PHE A 14 8.93 32.47 16.07
N THR A 15 9.60 31.67 16.89
CA THR A 15 10.52 30.64 16.40
C THR A 15 9.66 29.62 15.67
N SER A 16 9.47 29.82 14.36
CA SER A 16 8.95 28.80 13.48
C SER A 16 9.94 27.64 13.50
N CYS A 17 9.69 26.66 14.36
CA CYS A 17 10.37 25.38 14.30
C CYS A 17 9.94 24.73 12.99
N ALA A 18 10.71 24.96 11.93
CA ALA A 18 10.58 24.19 10.71
C ALA A 18 10.85 22.74 11.11
N SER A 19 9.78 21.94 11.20
CA SER A 19 9.92 20.50 11.31
C SER A 19 10.65 20.07 10.05
N GLU A 20 11.93 19.74 10.18
CA GLU A 20 12.64 19.07 9.10
C GLU A 20 11.84 17.82 8.78
N LYS A 21 11.29 17.78 7.57
CA LYS A 21 10.57 16.63 7.05
C LYS A 21 11.63 15.54 6.93
N SER A 22 11.72 14.68 7.95
CA SER A 22 12.51 13.46 7.86
C SER A 22 12.07 12.76 6.57
N VAL A 23 12.98 12.68 5.61
CA VAL A 23 12.79 11.85 4.43
C VAL A 23 12.70 10.44 4.99
N ILE A 24 11.47 9.92 5.11
CA ILE A 24 11.25 8.50 5.36
C ILE A 24 11.75 7.84 4.08
N GLN A 25 12.97 7.35 4.11
CA GLN A 25 13.48 6.46 3.09
C GLN A 25 12.71 5.17 3.29
N GLU A 26 11.71 4.90 2.44
CA GLU A 26 11.03 3.61 2.49
C GLU A 26 12.08 2.53 2.24
N GLU A 27 12.20 1.61 3.20
CA GLU A 27 13.17 0.53 3.10
C GLU A 27 12.63 -0.58 2.19
N ASP A 28 13.45 -1.01 1.24
CA ASP A 28 13.18 -2.18 0.42
C ASP A 28 12.95 -3.40 1.34
N ARG A 29 11.90 -4.17 1.07
CA ARG A 29 11.61 -5.41 1.78
C ARG A 29 11.63 -6.60 0.84
N LEU A 30 12.37 -7.64 1.23
CA LEU A 30 12.30 -8.96 0.61
C LEU A 30 11.25 -9.82 1.32
N VAL A 31 10.27 -10.32 0.57
CA VAL A 31 9.28 -11.31 1.05
C VAL A 31 9.50 -12.62 0.32
N THR A 32 9.80 -13.70 1.06
CA THR A 32 9.98 -15.05 0.50
C THR A 32 8.75 -15.90 0.78
N LEU A 33 8.07 -16.35 -0.28
CA LEU A 33 6.92 -17.25 -0.17
C LEU A 33 7.35 -18.69 -0.35
N SER A 34 6.96 -19.56 0.59
CA SER A 34 7.21 -21.00 0.54
C SER A 34 5.92 -21.77 0.31
N GLY A 35 5.99 -22.94 -0.32
CA GLY A 35 4.84 -23.85 -0.45
C GLY A 35 3.74 -23.38 -1.41
N LEU A 36 4.05 -22.49 -2.35
CA LEU A 36 3.13 -22.09 -3.41
C LEU A 36 2.74 -23.30 -4.27
N ASN A 37 1.48 -23.35 -4.68
CA ASN A 37 0.95 -24.38 -5.58
C ASN A 37 -0.16 -23.80 -6.46
N ASP A 38 -0.60 -24.58 -7.45
CA ASP A 38 -1.58 -24.16 -8.45
C ASP A 38 -3.05 -24.35 -7.99
N MET A 39 -3.27 -24.70 -6.72
CA MET A 39 -4.59 -25.04 -6.18
C MET A 39 -5.07 -24.08 -5.07
N GLN A 40 -4.23 -23.15 -4.61
CA GLN A 40 -4.60 -22.21 -3.56
C GLN A 40 -4.00 -20.81 -3.79
N TRP A 41 -4.78 -19.80 -3.43
CA TRP A 41 -4.29 -18.44 -3.24
C TRP A 41 -3.55 -18.34 -1.92
N THR A 42 -2.39 -17.69 -1.93
CA THR A 42 -1.67 -17.21 -0.75
C THR A 42 -1.70 -15.70 -0.75
N TYR A 43 -2.28 -15.08 0.28
CA TYR A 43 -2.49 -13.64 0.38
C TYR A 43 -1.41 -12.99 1.23
N ILE A 44 -0.89 -11.86 0.78
CA ILE A 44 0.23 -11.14 1.38
C ILE A 44 -0.19 -9.69 1.68
N SER A 45 0.17 -9.21 2.86
CA SER A 45 0.20 -7.77 3.19
C SER A 45 1.59 -7.23 2.89
N LEU A 46 1.70 -6.24 2.01
CA LEU A 46 2.97 -5.58 1.69
C LEU A 46 3.44 -4.70 2.85
N SER A 47 2.50 -4.06 3.56
CA SER A 47 2.81 -3.21 4.72
C SER A 47 3.48 -4.01 5.86
N THR A 48 3.02 -5.22 6.14
CA THR A 48 3.61 -6.09 7.18
C THR A 48 4.65 -7.05 6.62
N GLY A 49 4.62 -7.35 5.32
CA GLY A 49 5.47 -8.36 4.68
C GLY A 49 5.06 -9.79 5.00
N GLU A 50 3.85 -10.00 5.52
CA GLU A 50 3.38 -11.29 6.04
C GLU A 50 2.33 -11.93 5.14
N VAL A 51 2.27 -13.27 5.18
CA VAL A 51 1.15 -14.04 4.65
C VAL A 51 -0.02 -13.92 5.63
N VAL A 52 -1.14 -13.40 5.16
CA VAL A 52 -2.34 -13.14 5.99
C VAL A 52 -3.44 -14.19 5.82
N GLY A 53 -3.20 -15.19 4.98
CA GLY A 53 -4.01 -16.39 4.85
C GLY A 53 -3.92 -17.06 3.49
N THR A 54 -4.77 -18.07 3.29
CA THR A 54 -4.90 -18.82 2.04
C THR A 54 -6.36 -19.12 1.73
N SER A 55 -6.65 -19.46 0.47
CA SER A 55 -7.94 -20.04 0.08
C SER A 55 -7.80 -20.96 -1.14
N PRO A 56 -8.70 -21.93 -1.33
CA PRO A 56 -8.73 -22.72 -2.56
C PRO A 56 -8.93 -21.87 -3.81
N LEU A 57 -8.31 -22.28 -4.92
CA LEU A 57 -8.61 -21.77 -6.25
C LEU A 57 -10.03 -22.21 -6.67
N ASN A 58 -10.77 -21.33 -7.34
CA ASN A 58 -12.14 -21.56 -7.83
C ASN A 58 -13.19 -21.81 -6.72
N SER A 59 -12.99 -21.25 -5.53
CA SER A 59 -14.01 -21.24 -4.46
C SER A 59 -14.73 -19.89 -4.45
N ALA A 60 -15.97 -19.87 -4.95
CA ALA A 60 -16.76 -18.64 -5.02
C ALA A 60 -17.08 -18.05 -3.63
N GLU A 61 -17.26 -18.91 -2.63
CA GLU A 61 -17.50 -18.49 -1.24
C GLU A 61 -16.25 -17.81 -0.65
N ASP A 62 -15.08 -18.45 -0.80
CA ASP A 62 -13.83 -17.87 -0.32
C ASP A 62 -13.48 -16.59 -1.09
N ASP A 63 -13.68 -16.57 -2.40
CA ASP A 63 -13.45 -15.37 -3.22
C ASP A 63 -14.35 -14.21 -2.76
N ALA A 64 -15.63 -14.47 -2.46
CA ALA A 64 -16.52 -13.45 -1.92
C ALA A 64 -16.07 -12.96 -0.53
N HIS A 65 -15.58 -13.86 0.33
CA HIS A 65 -15.06 -13.51 1.65
C HIS A 65 -13.79 -12.65 1.56
N TRP A 66 -12.80 -13.10 0.79
CA TRP A 66 -11.52 -12.41 0.63
C TRP A 66 -11.67 -11.09 -0.10
N ARG A 67 -12.64 -10.98 -1.01
CA ARG A 67 -12.93 -9.71 -1.69
C ARG A 67 -13.26 -8.57 -0.72
N LEU A 68 -13.90 -8.87 0.41
CA LEU A 68 -14.32 -7.86 1.40
C LEU A 68 -13.20 -7.46 2.37
N ARG A 69 -12.09 -8.20 2.39
CA ARG A 69 -10.97 -7.96 3.30
C ARG A 69 -10.05 -6.86 2.78
N THR A 70 -9.50 -6.09 3.71
CA THR A 70 -8.60 -4.95 3.43
C THR A 70 -7.21 -5.14 4.04
N ASP A 71 -6.94 -6.31 4.62
CA ASP A 71 -5.68 -6.64 5.28
C ASP A 71 -4.70 -7.41 4.37
N TRP A 72 -4.99 -7.50 3.07
CA TRP A 72 -4.14 -8.08 2.04
C TRP A 72 -4.01 -7.12 0.86
N ASP A 73 -2.88 -7.17 0.17
CA ASP A 73 -2.57 -6.29 -0.96
C ASP A 73 -2.40 -7.07 -2.28
N MET A 74 -1.75 -8.23 -2.21
CA MET A 74 -1.58 -9.13 -3.35
C MET A 74 -1.77 -10.59 -2.95
N ALA A 75 -2.10 -11.45 -3.92
CA ALA A 75 -2.09 -12.90 -3.72
C ALA A 75 -1.51 -13.65 -4.92
N VAL A 76 -0.91 -14.80 -4.64
CA VAL A 76 -0.27 -15.68 -5.64
C VAL A 76 -0.89 -17.07 -5.58
N CYS A 77 -1.20 -17.65 -6.75
CA CYS A 77 -1.64 -19.03 -6.93
C CYS A 77 -0.89 -19.61 -8.12
N GLY A 78 0.20 -20.33 -7.88
CA GLY A 78 1.05 -20.84 -8.96
C GLY A 78 1.61 -19.70 -9.83
N LYS A 79 1.19 -19.69 -11.11
CA LYS A 79 1.51 -18.63 -12.08
C LYS A 79 0.53 -17.45 -12.09
N TYR A 80 -0.53 -17.50 -11.30
CA TYR A 80 -1.52 -16.42 -11.23
C TYR A 80 -1.16 -15.45 -10.12
N ILE A 81 -1.34 -14.16 -10.40
CA ILE A 81 -1.21 -13.06 -9.44
C ILE A 81 -2.54 -12.31 -9.46
N ARG A 82 -2.96 -11.85 -8.29
CA ARG A 82 -4.10 -10.94 -8.15
C ARG A 82 -3.80 -9.84 -7.15
N THR A 83 -4.47 -8.71 -7.28
CA THR A 83 -4.35 -7.58 -6.36
C THR A 83 -5.66 -7.35 -5.60
N ASN A 84 -5.59 -6.68 -4.46
CA ASN A 84 -6.79 -6.23 -3.76
C ASN A 84 -7.40 -5.04 -4.51
N SER A 85 -8.07 -5.33 -5.62
CA SER A 85 -8.68 -4.36 -6.53
C SER A 85 -9.78 -4.99 -7.38
N GLY A 86 -10.54 -4.15 -8.07
CA GLY A 86 -11.46 -4.55 -9.13
C GLY A 86 -12.38 -5.71 -8.74
N THR A 87 -12.27 -6.82 -9.48
CA THR A 87 -13.09 -8.02 -9.25
C THR A 87 -12.61 -8.86 -8.08
N SER A 88 -11.33 -8.78 -7.71
CA SER A 88 -10.69 -9.60 -6.69
C SER A 88 -10.82 -9.02 -5.28
N GLY A 89 -11.01 -7.70 -5.14
CA GLY A 89 -10.96 -7.02 -3.85
C GLY A 89 -11.64 -5.64 -3.83
N VAL A 90 -11.95 -5.13 -2.64
CA VAL A 90 -12.48 -3.76 -2.42
C VAL A 90 -11.39 -2.71 -2.23
N GLY A 91 -10.13 -3.12 -2.19
CA GLY A 91 -8.98 -2.23 -2.08
C GLY A 91 -8.74 -1.37 -3.33
N GLN A 92 -7.73 -0.51 -3.23
CA GLN A 92 -7.29 0.41 -4.27
C GLN A 92 -6.03 -0.08 -4.99
N GLY A 93 -5.76 -1.39 -4.95
CA GLY A 93 -4.59 -1.97 -5.60
C GLY A 93 -4.66 -1.92 -7.13
N GLY A 94 -3.61 -2.44 -7.76
CA GLY A 94 -3.51 -2.61 -9.21
C GLY A 94 -2.06 -2.82 -9.62
N ILE A 95 -1.84 -3.14 -10.89
CA ILE A 95 -0.49 -3.39 -11.44
C ILE A 95 -0.21 -2.40 -12.56
N GLN A 96 0.99 -1.83 -12.53
CA GLN A 96 1.57 -1.09 -13.65
C GLN A 96 2.85 -1.79 -14.07
N SER A 97 3.00 -2.01 -15.37
CA SER A 97 4.25 -2.50 -15.94
C SER A 97 5.02 -1.32 -16.51
N VAL A 98 6.29 -1.20 -16.12
CA VAL A 98 7.21 -0.17 -16.63
C VAL A 98 8.51 -0.80 -17.07
N LEU A 99 9.13 -0.19 -18.08
CA LEU A 99 10.42 -0.64 -18.61
C LEU A 99 11.61 -0.14 -17.80
N THR A 100 11.42 0.91 -16.99
CA THR A 100 12.46 1.49 -16.14
C THR A 100 12.85 0.50 -15.03
N PRO A 101 14.15 0.23 -14.81
CA PRO A 101 14.61 -0.63 -13.73
C PRO A 101 14.16 -0.13 -12.35
N TYR A 102 13.92 -1.06 -11.42
CA TYR A 102 13.44 -0.75 -10.07
C TYR A 102 14.27 0.33 -9.36
N GLY A 103 15.60 0.22 -9.37
CA GLY A 103 16.48 1.19 -8.71
C GLY A 103 16.55 2.57 -9.38
N GLU A 104 15.98 2.74 -10.57
CA GLU A 104 15.92 4.01 -11.31
C GLU A 104 14.54 4.69 -11.21
N LEU A 105 13.52 3.98 -10.70
CA LEU A 105 12.17 4.51 -10.48
C LEU A 105 12.14 5.45 -9.29
N THR A 106 12.31 6.75 -9.57
CA THR A 106 12.28 7.82 -8.55
C THR A 106 10.93 8.54 -8.45
N THR A 107 10.03 8.29 -9.41
CA THR A 107 8.69 8.87 -9.45
C THR A 107 7.69 7.82 -9.89
N LEU A 108 6.45 7.93 -9.40
CA LEU A 108 5.34 7.13 -9.87
C LEU A 108 5.10 7.41 -11.37
N PRO A 109 5.12 6.38 -12.22
CA PRO A 109 4.82 6.56 -13.63
C PRO A 109 3.38 7.07 -13.82
N SER A 110 3.17 7.94 -14.82
CA SER A 110 1.91 8.67 -14.99
C SER A 110 0.73 7.83 -15.49
N GLU A 111 0.94 6.60 -15.93
CA GLU A 111 -0.17 5.75 -16.38
C GLU A 111 -0.97 5.20 -15.20
N GLU A 112 -2.23 4.85 -15.47
CA GLU A 112 -3.11 4.27 -14.47
C GLU A 112 -2.74 2.81 -14.17
N PHE A 113 -2.84 2.42 -12.89
CA PHE A 113 -2.71 1.03 -12.47
C PHE A 113 -3.86 0.18 -13.01
N LYS A 114 -3.54 -0.96 -13.62
CA LYS A 114 -4.55 -1.92 -14.10
C LYS A 114 -5.09 -2.70 -12.91
N VAL A 115 -6.39 -2.56 -12.67
CA VAL A 115 -7.13 -3.33 -11.66
C VAL A 115 -7.50 -4.71 -12.18
N ASP A 116 -7.75 -5.63 -11.26
CA ASP A 116 -8.16 -6.99 -11.58
C ASP A 116 -9.53 -7.02 -12.28
N VAL A 117 -9.64 -7.83 -13.33
CA VAL A 117 -10.88 -8.06 -14.07
C VAL A 117 -11.16 -9.55 -14.17
N TYR A 118 -12.45 -9.92 -14.30
CA TYR A 118 -12.81 -11.29 -14.65
C TYR A 118 -12.23 -11.61 -16.02
N THR A 119 -11.39 -12.63 -16.09
CA THR A 119 -11.05 -13.25 -17.37
C THR A 119 -12.24 -14.11 -17.77
N ASN A 120 -13.13 -13.56 -18.60
CA ASN A 120 -14.11 -14.39 -19.30
C ASN A 120 -13.34 -15.48 -20.05
N LYS A 121 -13.50 -16.73 -19.65
CA LYS A 121 -13.14 -17.89 -20.47
C LYS A 121 -14.21 -18.09 -21.53
#